data_AF-A0A1U7LJ56-F1
#
_entry.id   AF-A0A1U7LJ56-F1
#
_cell.length_a   1.000
_cell.length_b   1.000
_cell.length_c   1.000
_cell.angle_alpha   90.00
_cell.angle_beta   90.00
_cell.angle_gamma   90.00
#
_symmetry.space_group_name_H-M   'P 1'
#
loop_
_entity.id
_entity.type
_entity.pdbx_description
1 polymer ?
#
loop_
_entity_poly.entity_id
_entity_poly.type
_entity_poly.pdbx_seq_one_letter_code
_entity_poly.pdbx_strand_id
1 'polypeptide(L)'
;MDDSELKAIREARLRQLQQQNQHSAQNNATGAGNAPAPGEKSQEEEARRAILSQIFMPESRERLSRISIVKPERARAVEDLIIQSAQQGRLRSRVSEKELIDLLDQISKQESNKREAKIVYTRRTIADENEDDDELFE
;
A
#
# COMPACT_ATOMS: atom_id res chain seq x y z
N MET A 1 -21.86 17.90 32.94
CA MET A 1 -21.52 17.79 31.50
C MET A 1 -20.08 18.30 31.29
N ASP A 2 -19.12 17.91 32.12
CA ASP A 2 -17.91 18.75 32.28
C ASP A 2 -16.59 18.00 32.09
N ASP A 3 -16.59 16.66 32.12
CA ASP A 3 -15.36 15.85 32.04
C ASP A 3 -14.83 15.64 30.62
N SER A 4 -15.71 15.64 29.61
CA SER A 4 -15.29 15.44 28.21
C SER A 4 -14.63 16.68 27.62
N GLU A 5 -15.14 17.86 27.98
CA GLU A 5 -14.54 19.15 27.59
C GLU A 5 -13.21 19.39 28.30
N LEU A 6 -13.09 19.01 29.58
CA LEU A 6 -11.83 19.07 30.34
C LEU A 6 -10.74 18.16 29.75
N LYS A 7 -11.12 16.97 29.28
CA LYS A 7 -10.20 16.06 28.58
C LYS A 7 -9.75 16.65 27.24
N ALA A 8 -10.67 17.19 26.45
CA ALA A 8 -10.36 17.83 25.17
C ALA A 8 -9.41 19.04 25.33
N ILE A 9 -9.62 19.87 26.37
CA ILE A 9 -8.74 21.01 26.66
C ILE A 9 -7.34 20.55 27.09
N ARG A 10 -7.23 19.48 27.89
CA ARG A 10 -5.94 18.92 28.31
C ARG A 10 -5.15 18.38 27.13
N GLU A 11 -5.81 17.67 26.22
CA GLU A 11 -5.21 17.15 25.00
C GLU A 11 -4.75 18.27 24.05
N ALA A 12 -5.58 19.30 23.86
CA ALA A 12 -5.22 20.48 23.07
C ALA A 12 -4.02 21.23 23.65
N ARG A 13 -3.97 21.42 24.98
CA ARG A 13 -2.86 22.08 25.68
C ARG A 13 -1.56 21.29 25.55
N LEU A 14 -1.63 19.97 25.66
CA LEU A 14 -0.46 19.09 25.53
C LEU A 14 0.12 19.12 24.11
N ARG A 15 -0.74 19.09 23.10
CA ARG A 15 -0.34 19.21 21.69
C ARG A 15 0.31 20.57 21.39
N GLN A 16 -0.22 21.65 21.94
CA GLN A 16 0.38 22.98 21.77
C GLN A 16 1.74 23.09 22.46
N LEU A 17 1.91 22.46 23.63
CA LEU A 17 3.20 22.41 24.31
C LEU A 17 4.24 21.61 23.50
N GLN A 18 3.84 20.49 22.89
CA GLN A 18 4.71 19.71 22.00
C GLN A 18 5.14 20.54 20.78
N GLN A 19 4.22 21.32 20.20
CA GLN A 19 4.49 22.17 19.04
C GLN A 19 5.40 23.38 19.37
N GLN A 20 5.32 23.89 20.61
CA GLN A 20 6.18 24.95 21.12
C GLN A 20 7.58 24.43 21.49
N ASN A 21 7.69 23.21 22.02
CA ASN A 21 8.97 22.52 22.20
C ASN A 21 9.65 22.17 20.87
N GLN A 22 8.88 21.92 19.80
CA GLN A 22 9.40 21.71 18.45
C GLN A 22 10.00 23.00 17.87
N HIS A 23 9.42 24.17 18.16
CA HIS A 23 9.91 25.47 17.65
C HIS A 23 11.20 25.95 18.31
N SER A 24 11.47 25.60 19.58
CA SER A 24 12.76 25.88 20.22
C SER A 24 13.88 24.92 19.78
N ALA A 25 13.55 23.77 19.18
CA ALA A 25 14.52 22.81 18.65
C ALA A 25 14.90 23.08 17.17
N GLN A 26 14.26 24.04 16.50
CA GLN A 26 14.43 24.33 15.07
C GLN A 26 15.82 24.90 14.70
N ASN A 27 16.59 25.42 15.66
CA ASN A 27 17.90 26.05 15.38
C ASN A 27 19.11 25.11 15.49
N ASN A 28 18.94 23.84 15.84
CA ASN A 28 20.07 22.90 15.91
C ASN A 28 19.62 21.48 15.56
N ALA A 29 20.03 21.00 14.38
CA ALA A 29 19.77 19.68 13.79
C ALA A 29 18.52 19.54 12.90
N THR A 30 18.64 20.15 11.72
CA THR A 30 18.28 19.53 10.43
C THR A 30 18.56 18.01 10.42
N GLY A 31 17.53 17.17 10.47
CA GLY A 31 17.69 15.71 10.34
C GLY A 31 16.49 14.86 10.72
N ALA A 32 15.54 14.68 9.78
CA ALA A 32 14.66 13.51 9.67
C ALA A 32 13.69 13.19 10.82
N GLY A 33 12.68 14.03 11.02
CA GLY A 33 11.44 13.72 11.75
C GLY A 33 10.23 13.62 10.81
N ASN A 34 10.23 12.64 9.89
CA ASN A 34 9.05 12.31 9.08
C ASN A 34 8.76 10.80 9.19
N ALA A 35 8.72 10.30 10.43
CA ALA A 35 8.19 8.98 10.73
C ALA A 35 6.70 9.13 11.05
N PRO A 36 5.78 8.56 10.25
CA PRO A 36 4.36 8.52 10.64
C PRO A 36 4.26 7.82 11.99
N ALA A 37 3.52 8.43 12.93
CA ALA A 37 3.37 7.87 14.26
C ALA A 37 2.77 6.45 14.14
N PRO A 38 3.26 5.45 14.91
CA PRO A 38 2.75 4.08 14.83
C PRO A 38 1.24 3.95 15.14
N GLY A 39 0.61 5.00 15.68
CA GLY A 39 -0.83 5.08 15.87
C GLY A 39 -1.64 5.35 14.60
N GLU A 40 -1.16 6.17 13.66
CA GLU A 40 -1.97 6.58 12.50
C GLU A 40 -2.16 5.43 11.49
N LYS A 41 -1.09 4.65 11.25
CA LYS A 41 -1.17 3.47 10.38
C LYS A 41 -2.07 2.37 10.97
N SER A 42 -2.01 2.21 12.28
CA SER A 42 -2.82 1.20 12.99
C SER A 42 -4.32 1.53 12.92
N GLN A 43 -4.66 2.81 13.08
CA GLN A 43 -6.05 3.27 12.97
C GLN A 43 -6.62 3.07 11.57
N GLU A 44 -5.84 3.36 10.53
CA GLU A 44 -6.28 3.14 9.15
C GLU A 44 -6.48 1.65 8.85
N GLU A 45 -5.60 0.79 9.35
CA GLU A 45 -5.71 -0.66 9.16
C GLU A 45 -6.90 -1.26 9.92
N GLU A 46 -7.18 -0.79 11.15
CA GLU A 46 -8.38 -1.17 11.89
C GLU A 46 -9.66 -0.72 11.18
N ALA A 47 -9.70 0.52 10.67
CA ALA A 47 -10.84 1.02 9.91
C ALA A 47 -11.07 0.18 8.64
N ARG A 48 -10.00 -0.14 7.91
CA ARG A 48 -10.05 -1.05 6.75
C ARG A 48 -10.58 -2.43 7.13
N ARG A 49 -10.06 -3.04 8.19
CA ARG A 49 -10.51 -4.34 8.69
C ARG A 49 -11.98 -4.31 9.10
N ALA A 50 -12.44 -3.23 9.74
CA ALA A 50 -13.84 -3.07 10.12
C ALA A 50 -14.76 -3.05 8.89
N ILE A 51 -14.40 -2.29 7.85
CA ILE A 51 -15.14 -2.23 6.58
C ILE A 51 -15.18 -3.61 5.91
N LEU A 52 -14.02 -4.25 5.75
CA LEU A 52 -13.92 -5.58 5.15
C LEU A 52 -14.72 -6.62 5.96
N SER A 53 -14.82 -6.46 7.28
CA SER A 53 -15.57 -7.38 8.13
C SER A 53 -17.08 -7.35 7.88
N GLN A 54 -17.61 -6.19 7.48
CA GLN A 54 -19.02 -6.00 7.17
C GLN A 54 -19.37 -6.46 5.75
N ILE A 55 -18.42 -6.36 4.82
CA ILE A 55 -18.60 -6.68 3.41
C ILE A 55 -18.39 -8.17 3.13
N PHE A 56 -17.45 -8.82 3.80
CA PHE A 56 -17.16 -10.24 3.58
C PHE A 56 -18.08 -11.18 4.37
N MET A 57 -18.45 -12.29 3.72
CA MET A 57 -18.95 -13.48 4.41
C MET A 57 -17.83 -14.19 5.20
N PRO A 58 -18.16 -14.98 6.24
CA PRO A 58 -17.16 -15.70 7.04
C PRO A 58 -16.29 -16.63 6.17
N GLU A 59 -16.89 -17.32 5.19
CA GLU A 59 -16.19 -18.21 4.26
C GLU A 59 -15.16 -17.46 3.40
N SER A 60 -15.54 -16.29 2.85
CA SER A 60 -14.65 -15.43 2.06
C SER A 60 -13.46 -14.93 2.87
N ARG A 61 -13.67 -14.59 4.15
CA ARG A 61 -12.60 -14.12 5.05
C ARG A 61 -11.56 -15.20 5.29
N GLU A 62 -12.02 -16.42 5.54
CA GLU A 62 -11.12 -17.56 5.73
C GLU A 62 -10.31 -17.84 4.45
N ARG A 63 -10.97 -17.79 3.29
CA ARG A 63 -10.30 -17.96 2.00
C ARG A 63 -9.26 -16.87 1.73
N LEU A 64 -9.60 -15.60 1.97
CA LEU A 64 -8.69 -14.47 1.82
C LEU A 64 -7.48 -14.59 2.76
N SER A 65 -7.70 -15.04 4.00
CA SER A 65 -6.63 -15.33 4.98
C SER A 65 -5.69 -16.44 4.48
N ARG A 66 -6.23 -17.54 3.93
CA ARG A 66 -5.40 -18.59 3.33
C ARG A 66 -4.58 -18.08 2.14
N ILE A 67 -5.17 -17.21 1.30
CA ILE A 67 -4.48 -16.66 0.13
C ILE A 67 -3.42 -15.65 0.54
N SER A 68 -3.65 -14.83 1.57
CA SER A 68 -2.67 -13.83 2.03
C SER A 68 -1.38 -14.48 2.52
N ILE A 69 -1.45 -15.70 3.06
CA ILE A 69 -0.27 -16.50 3.44
C ILE A 69 0.59 -16.84 2.21
N VAL A 70 -0.03 -17.22 1.10
CA VAL A 70 0.69 -17.70 -0.10
C VAL A 70 1.11 -16.54 -1.00
N LYS A 71 0.22 -15.56 -1.19
CA LYS A 71 0.43 -14.38 -2.06
C LYS A 71 -0.25 -13.15 -1.46
N PRO A 72 0.41 -12.44 -0.53
CA PRO A 72 -0.17 -11.27 0.15
C PRO A 72 -0.46 -10.11 -0.81
N GLU A 73 0.34 -9.96 -1.87
CA GLU A 73 0.16 -8.95 -2.93
C GLU A 73 -1.20 -9.05 -3.62
N ARG A 74 -1.66 -10.27 -3.92
CA ARG A 74 -2.96 -10.51 -4.57
C ARG A 74 -4.11 -10.26 -3.61
N ALA A 75 -3.96 -10.68 -2.37
CA ALA A 75 -4.96 -10.42 -1.32
C ALA A 75 -5.19 -8.92 -1.14
N ARG A 76 -4.10 -8.13 -1.06
CA ARG A 76 -4.19 -6.66 -0.97
C ARG A 76 -4.89 -6.02 -2.17
N ALA A 77 -4.54 -6.43 -3.38
CA ALA A 77 -5.17 -5.89 -4.60
C ALA A 77 -6.69 -6.12 -4.61
N VAL A 78 -7.14 -7.28 -4.12
CA VAL A 78 -8.57 -7.59 -3.99
C VAL A 78 -9.22 -6.75 -2.88
N GLU A 79 -8.58 -6.64 -1.71
CA GLU A 79 -9.07 -5.82 -0.60
C GLU A 79 -9.25 -4.36 -1.01
N ASP A 80 -8.26 -3.76 -1.68
CA ASP A 80 -8.31 -2.37 -2.13
C ASP A 80 -9.43 -2.16 -3.17
N LEU A 81 -9.60 -3.09 -4.12
CA LEU A 81 -10.68 -3.03 -5.11
C LEU A 81 -12.07 -3.12 -4.46
N ILE A 82 -12.22 -3.97 -3.47
CA ILE A 82 -13.48 -4.12 -2.72
C ILE A 82 -13.75 -2.88 -1.87
N ILE A 83 -12.74 -2.33 -1.17
CA ILE A 83 -12.89 -1.10 -0.38
C ILE A 83 -13.30 0.06 -1.30
N GLN A 84 -12.66 0.20 -2.45
CA GLN A 84 -13.00 1.22 -3.44
C GLN A 84 -14.44 1.04 -3.95
N SER A 85 -14.85 -0.19 -4.24
CA SER A 85 -16.22 -0.51 -4.68
C SER A 85 -17.26 -0.26 -3.60
N ALA A 86 -16.91 -0.48 -2.34
CA ALA A 86 -17.73 -0.20 -1.17
C ALA A 86 -17.93 1.30 -0.95
N GLN A 87 -16.84 2.07 -1.03
CA GLN A 87 -16.86 3.54 -0.90
C GLN A 87 -17.69 4.19 -2.01
N GLN A 88 -17.67 3.62 -3.22
CA GLN A 88 -18.51 4.06 -4.33
C GLN A 88 -19.98 3.63 -4.21
N GLY A 89 -20.34 2.83 -3.19
CA GLY A 89 -21.70 2.34 -2.99
C GLY A 89 -22.17 1.33 -4.05
N ARG A 90 -21.24 0.72 -4.82
CA ARG A 90 -21.58 -0.25 -5.86
C ARG A 90 -21.85 -1.66 -5.32
N LEU A 91 -21.38 -1.96 -4.11
CA LEU A 91 -21.60 -3.23 -3.45
C LEU A 91 -23.01 -3.27 -2.83
N ARG A 92 -23.91 -4.01 -3.48
CA ARG A 92 -25.30 -4.22 -3.00
C ARG A 92 -25.44 -5.39 -2.03
N SER A 93 -24.49 -6.31 -2.03
CA SER A 93 -24.51 -7.56 -1.26
C SER A 93 -23.15 -7.85 -0.63
N ARG A 94 -23.16 -8.69 0.40
CA ARG A 94 -21.92 -9.23 0.98
C ARG A 94 -21.22 -10.13 -0.04
N VAL A 95 -19.90 -10.01 -0.13
CA VAL A 95 -19.08 -10.75 -1.09
C VAL A 95 -18.92 -12.19 -0.63
N SER A 96 -19.41 -13.11 -1.45
CA SER A 96 -19.32 -14.56 -1.27
C SER A 96 -17.95 -15.11 -1.71
N GLU A 97 -17.64 -16.38 -1.35
CA GLU A 97 -16.35 -16.98 -1.71
C GLU A 97 -16.19 -17.09 -3.23
N LYS A 98 -17.27 -17.42 -3.95
CA LYS A 98 -17.25 -17.55 -5.41
C LYS A 98 -16.88 -16.23 -6.09
N GLU A 99 -17.52 -15.13 -5.67
CA GLU A 99 -17.23 -13.80 -6.21
C GLU A 99 -15.80 -13.36 -5.89
N LEU A 100 -15.30 -13.71 -4.69
CA LEU A 100 -13.91 -13.46 -4.33
C LEU A 100 -12.94 -14.18 -5.26
N ILE A 101 -13.21 -15.45 -5.60
CA ILE A 101 -12.39 -16.24 -6.52
C ILE A 101 -12.41 -15.64 -7.93
N ASP A 102 -13.58 -15.25 -8.42
CA ASP A 102 -13.73 -14.66 -9.75
C ASP A 102 -12.93 -13.35 -9.89
N LEU A 103 -12.97 -12.49 -8.86
CA LEU A 103 -12.16 -11.27 -8.79
C LEU A 103 -10.66 -11.60 -8.78
N LEU A 104 -10.26 -12.64 -8.04
CA LEU A 104 -8.87 -13.05 -7.94
C LEU A 104 -8.34 -13.60 -9.27
N ASP A 105 -9.17 -14.32 -10.02
CA ASP A 105 -8.85 -14.82 -11.34
C ASP A 105 -8.71 -13.69 -12.36
N GLN A 106 -9.62 -12.70 -12.32
CA GLN A 106 -9.52 -11.49 -13.14
C GLN A 106 -8.22 -10.72 -12.87
N ILE A 107 -7.87 -10.50 -11.60
CA ILE A 107 -6.61 -9.85 -11.22
C ILE A 107 -5.40 -10.67 -11.66
N SER A 108 -5.46 -12.00 -11.52
CA SER A 108 -4.39 -12.89 -11.98
C SER A 108 -4.17 -12.80 -13.50
N LYS A 109 -5.25 -12.74 -14.28
CA LYS A 109 -5.20 -12.55 -15.75
C LYS A 109 -4.65 -11.18 -16.15
N GLN A 110 -5.02 -10.13 -15.43
CA GLN A 110 -4.50 -8.79 -15.68
C GLN A 110 -2.99 -8.73 -15.39
N GLU A 111 -2.54 -9.34 -14.29
CA GLU A 111 -1.12 -9.41 -13.94
C GLU A 111 -0.30 -10.24 -14.93
N SER A 112 -0.84 -11.35 -15.46
CA SER A 112 -0.14 -12.14 -16.50
C SER A 112 0.01 -11.34 -17.80
N ASN A 113 -1.07 -10.69 -18.27
CA ASN A 113 -1.03 -9.91 -19.51
C ASN A 113 -0.03 -8.74 -19.43
N LYS A 114 0.08 -8.11 -18.24
CA LYS A 114 1.04 -7.02 -18.00
C LYS A 114 2.50 -7.48 -18.08
N ARG A 115 2.78 -8.73 -17.70
CA ARG A 115 4.13 -9.32 -17.80
C ARG A 115 4.49 -9.67 -19.24
N GLU A 116 3.53 -10.18 -20.01
CA GLU A 116 3.74 -10.56 -21.43
C GLU A 116 3.99 -9.33 -22.33
N ALA A 117 3.39 -8.18 -22.01
CA ALA A 117 3.54 -6.96 -22.81
C ALA A 117 4.87 -6.18 -22.57
N LYS A 118 5.78 -6.66 -21.72
CA LYS A 118 7.05 -5.98 -21.41
C LYS A 118 8.09 -6.25 -22.51
N ILE A 119 8.05 -5.47 -23.59
CA ILE A 119 9.07 -5.49 -24.65
C ILE A 119 10.32 -4.74 -24.14
N VAL A 120 11.40 -5.48 -23.86
CA VAL A 120 12.69 -4.92 -23.44
C VAL A 120 13.54 -4.65 -24.68
N TYR A 121 13.73 -3.38 -25.02
CA TYR A 121 14.60 -2.98 -26.14
C TYR A 121 16.04 -2.83 -25.65
N THR A 122 16.90 -3.79 -25.97
CA THR A 122 18.35 -3.69 -25.69
C THR A 122 19.01 -3.04 -26.90
N ARG A 123 19.41 -1.76 -26.79
CA ARG A 123 20.19 -1.10 -27.84
C ARG A 123 21.60 -1.71 -27.82
N ARG A 124 21.93 -2.51 -28.83
CA ARG A 124 23.30 -3.03 -29.04
C ARG A 124 24.19 -1.87 -29.47
N THR A 125 25.04 -1.39 -28.57
CA THR A 125 26.16 -0.52 -28.92
C THR A 125 27.20 -1.37 -29.61
N ILE A 126 27.38 -1.16 -30.92
CA ILE A 126 28.53 -1.64 -31.68
C ILE A 126 29.72 -0.82 -31.16
N ALA A 127 30.43 -1.37 -30.18
CA ALA A 127 31.65 -0.79 -29.64
C ALA A 127 32.55 -1.94 -29.19
N ASP A 128 32.90 -2.80 -30.16
CA ASP A 128 33.92 -3.85 -30.01
C ASP A 128 34.56 -4.12 -31.40
N GLU A 129 34.85 -3.06 -32.14
CA GLU A 129 35.68 -3.07 -33.36
C GLU A 129 36.89 -2.15 -33.16
N ASN A 130 37.66 -2.40 -32.10
CA ASN A 130 39.04 -1.89 -31.96
C ASN A 130 39.88 -2.95 -31.24
N GLU A 131 39.98 -4.13 -31.84
CA GLU A 131 40.98 -5.14 -31.46
C GLU A 131 41.74 -5.49 -32.73
N ASP A 132 43.01 -5.03 -32.75
CA ASP A 132 44.14 -5.57 -33.50
C ASP A 132 44.08 -5.61 -35.04
N ASP A 133 44.47 -4.51 -35.72
CA ASP A 133 44.94 -4.60 -37.11
C ASP A 133 45.75 -3.35 -37.53
N ASP A 134 46.92 -3.07 -36.90
CA ASP A 134 47.93 -2.14 -37.47
C ASP A 134 49.38 -2.43 -36.97
N GLU A 135 49.75 -3.71 -36.79
CA GLU A 135 51.16 -4.15 -36.77
C GLU A 135 51.43 -5.10 -37.95
N LEU A 136 51.51 -4.58 -39.18
CA LEU A 136 52.01 -5.37 -40.32
C LEU A 136 52.58 -4.49 -41.47
N PHE A 137 53.92 -4.39 -41.49
CA PHE A 137 54.85 -3.86 -42.52
C PHE A 137 54.95 -2.33 -42.72
N GLU A 138 56.07 -1.72 -42.29
CA GLU A 138 57.31 -1.57 -43.10
C GLU A 138 58.53 -1.23 -42.23
#